data_AF-A0A9N9WRJ5-F1
#
_entry.id   AF-A0A9N9WRJ5-F1
#
_cell.length_a   1.000
_cell.length_b   1.000
_cell.length_c   1.000
_cell.angle_alpha   90.00
_cell.angle_beta   90.00
_cell.angle_gamma   90.00
#
_symmetry.space_group_name_H-M   'P 1'
#
loop_
_entity.id
_entity.type
_entity.pdbx_description
1 polymer ?
#
loop_
_entity_poly.entity_id
_entity_poly.type
_entity_poly.pdbx_seq_one_letter_code
_entity_poly.pdbx_strand_id
1 'polypeptide(L)'
;MFSLNCRRIITKLCSQHKINITSQVFSHQAATQLWTKNIQQNFLESQKLIMGAGSCKAFSHRRSNNAVGHNCGKSDEYVEQVVCNENDIGENEMKNFDLGDSKVLIVKQNGKISAVGAKCSHYGALLSTGALGDGRIRCPWHGACFSLANGDIEDFPGPDPIPCYQVKIEQGQVKVRAKKSELQSNKRTHVMAKRQENDFRTYIVVGGGPSGAICAENLRAKGFTGRIVMITNESVLPYDRPKLSKIMDANADSVLLRTQQFYDDNSIEVMLSTSASSLDAENKEILLSNGYKIKYDKIYIATGASARKLSIPGSDLKNIFVLRSIEDAHAIDEQLGEETHVAILGVSFIGMEAAAYCVKKVEKVTVIGRDAYPLRAFGQEVGERLMEYFEEKDVNFMMNNGIKEIVGNDDGTIKSLKMFDGSELKADVLIMGVGTTFNTEFLKNSGIAINSNGSIDTNKYLETNIPDVYVGGDIANAPLLNTEHREAIGHYGLAQYHGKIAAMNMCGMKEELKTVPYFWTMLFGKSIRYAGHGRASEIKIEGDLEEMQFVVFYMNNEGKVIAMASCSRDPIVSQFAEYTSMGKILTKADIESDPFGWTKKMHE
;
A
#
# COMPACT_ATOMS: atom_id res chain seq x y z
N MET A 1 -2.78 -50.41 -8.45
CA MET A 1 -3.42 -50.18 -7.13
C MET A 1 -4.09 -48.80 -7.02
N PHE A 2 -4.47 -48.15 -8.14
CA PHE A 2 -5.07 -46.81 -8.18
C PHE A 2 -6.57 -46.79 -8.56
N SER A 3 -7.20 -47.94 -8.83
CA SER A 3 -8.61 -47.99 -9.29
C SER A 3 -9.66 -48.26 -8.20
N LEU A 4 -9.25 -48.63 -6.98
CA LEU A 4 -10.20 -48.86 -5.87
C LEU A 4 -10.65 -47.56 -5.16
N ASN A 5 -9.79 -46.52 -5.10
CA ASN A 5 -10.12 -45.28 -4.39
C ASN A 5 -11.09 -44.38 -5.17
N CYS A 6 -11.03 -44.35 -6.50
CA CYS A 6 -11.99 -43.56 -7.31
C CYS A 6 -13.42 -44.08 -7.20
N ARG A 7 -13.64 -45.40 -7.10
CA ARG A 7 -14.99 -45.96 -6.89
C ARG A 7 -15.57 -45.57 -5.53
N ARG A 8 -14.77 -45.56 -4.46
CA ARG A 8 -15.23 -45.16 -3.11
C ARG A 8 -15.63 -43.69 -3.02
N ILE A 9 -14.93 -42.79 -3.72
CA ILE A 9 -15.24 -41.35 -3.74
C ILE A 9 -16.52 -41.08 -4.53
N ILE A 10 -16.71 -41.75 -5.66
CA ILE A 10 -17.90 -41.59 -6.51
C ILE A 10 -19.17 -42.13 -5.83
N THR A 11 -19.09 -43.26 -5.10
CA THR A 11 -20.25 -43.78 -4.35
C THR A 11 -20.64 -42.88 -3.18
N LYS A 12 -19.68 -42.18 -2.54
CA LYS A 12 -19.93 -41.25 -1.43
C LYS A 12 -20.58 -39.93 -1.89
N LEU A 13 -20.22 -39.45 -3.09
CA LEU A 13 -20.81 -38.25 -3.70
C LEU A 13 -22.23 -38.50 -4.23
N CYS A 14 -22.53 -39.69 -4.77
CA CYS A 14 -23.87 -40.01 -5.25
C CYS A 14 -24.92 -40.14 -4.13
N SER A 15 -24.53 -40.55 -2.91
CA SER A 15 -25.48 -40.65 -1.79
C SER A 15 -25.80 -39.30 -1.14
N GLN A 16 -24.93 -38.29 -1.28
CA GLN A 16 -25.16 -36.94 -0.74
C GLN A 16 -26.06 -36.07 -1.64
N HIS A 17 -26.22 -36.40 -2.93
CA HIS A 17 -26.90 -35.52 -3.90
C HIS A 17 -28.08 -36.14 -4.68
N LYS A 18 -28.52 -37.37 -4.38
CA LYS A 18 -29.67 -38.05 -5.05
C LYS A 18 -29.64 -37.97 -6.60
N ILE A 19 -28.50 -38.31 -7.21
CA ILE A 19 -28.36 -38.31 -8.67
C ILE A 19 -28.53 -39.76 -9.19
N ASN A 20 -29.53 -39.98 -10.04
CA ASN A 20 -29.69 -41.24 -10.79
C ASN A 20 -28.94 -41.14 -12.12
N ILE A 21 -27.99 -42.04 -12.37
CA ILE A 21 -27.27 -42.12 -13.65
C ILE A 21 -27.52 -43.50 -14.27
N THR A 22 -28.27 -43.53 -15.36
CA THR A 22 -28.33 -44.67 -16.29
C THR A 22 -27.10 -44.68 -17.18
N SER A 23 -26.57 -45.89 -17.42
CA SER A 23 -25.33 -46.15 -18.12
C SER A 23 -25.44 -45.89 -19.63
N GLN A 24 -24.64 -44.98 -20.18
CA GLN A 24 -24.03 -45.15 -21.52
C GLN A 24 -22.94 -44.10 -21.80
N VAL A 25 -21.74 -44.61 -22.14
CA VAL A 25 -20.61 -44.00 -22.87
C VAL A 25 -19.81 -42.87 -22.18
N PHE A 26 -18.67 -43.26 -21.60
CA PHE A 26 -17.54 -42.37 -21.29
C PHE A 26 -16.58 -42.33 -22.48
N SER A 27 -16.26 -41.14 -23.00
CA SER A 27 -15.00 -40.91 -23.74
C SER A 27 -14.11 -39.96 -22.92
N HIS A 28 -12.86 -40.35 -22.75
CA HIS A 28 -11.88 -39.70 -21.87
C HIS A 28 -11.44 -38.30 -22.34
N GLN A 29 -11.82 -37.87 -23.55
CA GLN A 29 -11.44 -36.56 -24.11
C GLN A 29 -12.37 -35.41 -23.70
N ALA A 30 -13.65 -35.67 -23.39
CA ALA A 30 -14.61 -34.61 -23.07
C ALA A 30 -14.42 -34.07 -21.63
N ALA A 31 -14.05 -34.94 -20.68
CA ALA A 31 -13.81 -34.54 -19.29
C ALA A 31 -12.53 -33.68 -19.16
N THR A 32 -11.47 -33.99 -19.92
CA THR A 32 -10.21 -33.24 -19.88
C THR A 32 -10.36 -31.85 -20.51
N GLN A 33 -11.16 -31.71 -21.59
CA GLN A 33 -11.41 -30.40 -22.22
C GLN A 33 -12.29 -29.46 -21.38
N LEU A 34 -13.29 -29.98 -20.67
CA LEU A 34 -14.11 -29.21 -19.73
C LEU A 34 -13.32 -28.78 -18.48
N TRP A 35 -12.37 -29.61 -18.04
CA TRP A 35 -11.49 -29.29 -16.91
C TRP A 35 -10.43 -28.22 -17.28
N THR A 36 -9.81 -28.32 -18.46
CA THR A 36 -8.88 -27.27 -18.94
C THR A 36 -9.57 -25.94 -19.24
N LYS A 37 -10.82 -25.95 -19.74
CA LYS A 37 -11.58 -24.69 -19.96
C LYS A 37 -11.96 -23.99 -18.65
N ASN A 38 -12.40 -24.73 -17.63
CA ASN A 38 -12.73 -24.13 -16.32
C ASN A 38 -11.49 -23.60 -15.58
N ILE A 39 -10.32 -24.24 -15.74
CA ILE A 39 -9.07 -23.74 -15.16
C ILE A 39 -8.56 -22.50 -15.91
N GLN A 40 -8.63 -22.47 -17.25
CA GLN A 40 -8.28 -21.27 -18.01
C GLN A 40 -9.22 -20.09 -17.72
N GLN A 41 -10.51 -20.35 -17.51
CA GLN A 41 -11.49 -19.29 -17.22
C GLN A 41 -11.32 -18.73 -15.79
N ASN A 42 -11.01 -19.57 -14.81
CA ASN A 42 -10.68 -19.14 -13.44
C ASN A 42 -9.30 -18.45 -13.33
N PHE A 43 -8.35 -18.82 -14.20
CA PHE A 43 -7.03 -18.16 -14.29
C PHE A 43 -7.10 -16.80 -15.01
N LEU A 44 -8.01 -16.64 -15.97
CA LEU A 44 -8.28 -15.36 -16.64
C LEU A 44 -9.09 -14.39 -15.77
N GLU A 45 -9.97 -14.87 -14.89
CA GLU A 45 -10.68 -14.02 -13.93
C GLU A 45 -9.78 -13.55 -12.79
N SER A 46 -8.84 -14.37 -12.31
CA SER A 46 -7.85 -13.93 -11.30
C SER A 46 -6.84 -12.93 -11.87
N GLN A 47 -6.45 -13.03 -13.14
CA GLN A 47 -5.63 -12.01 -13.81
C GLN A 47 -6.39 -10.70 -14.08
N LYS A 48 -7.70 -10.72 -14.34
CA LYS A 48 -8.51 -9.50 -14.52
C LYS A 48 -8.78 -8.73 -13.22
N LEU A 49 -8.74 -9.41 -12.06
CA LEU A 49 -8.77 -8.76 -10.75
C LEU A 49 -7.44 -8.09 -10.37
N ILE A 50 -6.34 -8.47 -11.03
CA ILE A 50 -4.99 -7.90 -10.82
C ILE A 50 -4.67 -6.82 -11.87
N MET A 51 -5.24 -6.90 -13.08
CA MET A 51 -4.98 -5.95 -14.17
C MET A 51 -6.18 -5.05 -14.45
N GLY A 52 -6.27 -3.92 -13.74
CA GLY A 52 -7.01 -2.75 -14.20
C GLY A 52 -6.24 -2.01 -15.29
N ALA A 53 -6.12 -2.60 -16.49
CA ALA A 53 -5.51 -1.95 -17.65
C ALA A 53 -6.57 -1.58 -18.69
N GLY A 54 -6.99 -0.32 -18.69
CA GLY A 54 -7.73 0.26 -19.80
C GLY A 54 -6.82 0.34 -21.02
N SER A 55 -7.12 -0.42 -22.07
CA SER A 55 -6.37 -0.32 -23.33
C SER A 55 -6.66 1.03 -24.01
N CYS A 56 -5.72 1.97 -23.96
CA CYS A 56 -5.71 3.12 -24.86
C CYS A 56 -5.28 2.65 -26.25
N LYS A 57 -6.22 2.51 -27.19
CA LYS A 57 -5.87 2.45 -28.61
C LYS A 57 -5.61 3.86 -29.11
N ALA A 58 -4.39 4.11 -29.54
CA ALA A 58 -3.98 5.32 -30.23
C ALA A 58 -4.84 5.52 -31.49
N PHE A 59 -5.56 6.65 -31.56
CA PHE A 59 -6.18 7.13 -32.79
C PHE A 59 -5.27 8.18 -33.43
N SER A 60 -4.79 7.85 -34.62
CA SER A 60 -4.02 8.75 -35.50
C SER A 60 -4.84 9.99 -35.88
N HIS A 61 -4.26 11.18 -35.69
CA HIS A 61 -4.82 12.43 -36.18
C HIS A 61 -4.87 12.47 -37.71
N ARG A 62 -6.09 12.54 -38.28
CA ARG A 62 -6.33 13.20 -39.56
C ARG A 62 -7.19 14.44 -39.31
N ARG A 63 -6.63 15.61 -39.64
CA ARG A 63 -7.34 16.89 -39.67
C ARG A 63 -8.41 16.86 -40.77
N SER A 64 -9.64 17.19 -40.40
CA SER A 64 -10.60 17.79 -41.32
C SER A 64 -11.39 18.87 -40.60
N ASN A 65 -11.21 20.11 -41.05
CA ASN A 65 -12.07 21.24 -40.71
C ASN A 65 -13.51 20.91 -41.11
N ASN A 66 -14.47 21.14 -40.21
CA ASN A 66 -15.74 21.75 -40.55
C ASN A 66 -16.44 22.24 -39.28
N ALA A 67 -16.67 23.55 -39.24
CA ALA A 67 -17.48 24.22 -38.25
C ALA A 67 -18.96 23.97 -38.58
N VAL A 68 -19.71 23.43 -37.62
CA VAL A 68 -21.16 23.63 -37.53
C VAL A 68 -21.50 23.75 -36.06
N GLY A 69 -21.98 24.93 -35.66
CA GLY A 69 -22.44 25.19 -34.30
C GLY A 69 -23.68 24.35 -33.99
N HIS A 70 -23.67 23.70 -32.83
CA HIS A 70 -24.86 23.17 -32.19
C HIS A 70 -24.83 23.55 -30.71
N ASN A 71 -25.79 24.39 -30.34
CA ASN A 71 -26.16 24.71 -28.98
C ASN A 71 -26.87 23.47 -28.42
N CYS A 72 -26.15 22.60 -27.69
CA CYS A 72 -26.72 21.43 -27.02
C CYS A 72 -26.69 21.66 -25.49
N GLY A 73 -27.83 21.41 -24.85
CA GLY A 73 -28.11 21.76 -23.46
C GLY A 73 -27.21 21.07 -22.44
N LYS A 74 -27.01 21.75 -21.30
CA LYS A 74 -26.26 21.28 -20.12
C LYS A 74 -26.88 20.06 -19.40
N SER A 75 -27.82 19.33 -20.01
CA SER A 75 -28.55 18.23 -19.37
C SER A 75 -27.89 16.85 -19.52
N ASP A 76 -26.95 16.67 -20.46
CA ASP A 76 -26.37 15.34 -20.76
C ASP A 76 -25.16 14.94 -19.92
N GLU A 77 -24.59 15.85 -19.13
CA GLU A 77 -23.36 15.60 -18.35
C GLU A 77 -23.65 14.93 -16.99
N TYR A 78 -24.87 15.05 -16.48
CA TYR A 78 -25.27 14.58 -15.15
C TYR A 78 -26.24 13.40 -15.24
N VAL A 79 -26.21 12.54 -14.22
CA VAL A 79 -27.26 11.56 -13.92
C VAL A 79 -27.94 12.03 -12.64
N GLU A 80 -29.28 12.07 -12.64
CA GLU A 80 -30.08 12.41 -11.47
C GLU A 80 -31.21 11.39 -11.32
N GLN A 81 -31.20 10.62 -10.23
CA GLN A 81 -32.14 9.51 -10.03
C GLN A 81 -32.49 9.37 -8.54
N VAL A 82 -33.70 8.90 -8.26
CA VAL A 82 -34.02 8.33 -6.94
C VAL A 82 -33.28 7.00 -6.81
N VAL A 83 -32.43 6.89 -5.79
CA VAL A 83 -31.59 5.70 -5.57
C VAL A 83 -32.15 4.78 -4.49
N CYS A 84 -32.88 5.33 -3.51
CA CYS A 84 -33.58 4.59 -2.44
C CYS A 84 -34.61 5.48 -1.72
N ASN A 85 -35.37 4.89 -0.81
CA ASN A 85 -36.14 5.62 0.20
C ASN A 85 -35.27 5.86 1.45
N GLU A 86 -35.59 6.89 2.21
CA GLU A 86 -34.88 7.25 3.45
C GLU A 86 -34.90 6.13 4.51
N ASN A 87 -35.95 5.30 4.50
CA ASN A 87 -36.09 4.16 5.42
C ASN A 87 -35.32 2.91 4.95
N ASP A 88 -34.77 2.90 3.74
CA ASP A 88 -33.97 1.77 3.23
C ASP A 88 -32.56 1.75 3.83
N ILE A 89 -32.18 2.82 4.53
CA ILE A 89 -30.89 2.97 5.21
C ILE A 89 -31.07 3.40 6.68
N GLY A 90 -30.56 2.59 7.59
CA GLY A 90 -30.57 2.82 9.02
C GLY A 90 -29.52 3.83 9.47
N GLU A 91 -29.64 4.31 10.71
CA GLU A 91 -28.64 5.18 11.32
C GLU A 91 -27.31 4.43 11.52
N ASN A 92 -26.19 5.07 11.19
CA ASN A 92 -24.85 4.46 11.13
C ASN A 92 -24.75 3.27 10.16
N GLU A 93 -25.52 3.30 9.08
CA GLU A 93 -25.46 2.31 8.01
C GLU A 93 -24.87 2.91 6.73
N MET A 94 -24.21 2.07 5.94
CA MET A 94 -23.75 2.40 4.59
C MET A 94 -24.14 1.29 3.60
N LYS A 95 -24.69 1.66 2.45
CA LYS A 95 -25.22 0.74 1.43
C LYS A 95 -24.95 1.25 0.02
N ASN A 96 -24.61 0.34 -0.89
CA ASN A 96 -24.49 0.68 -2.31
C ASN A 96 -25.87 0.67 -2.98
N PHE A 97 -26.14 1.69 -3.79
CA PHE A 97 -27.31 1.78 -4.64
C PHE A 97 -26.89 2.09 -6.09
N ASP A 98 -27.74 1.70 -7.04
CA ASP A 98 -27.49 1.96 -8.46
C ASP A 98 -27.86 3.40 -8.82
N LEU A 99 -27.03 4.03 -9.65
CA LEU A 99 -27.24 5.36 -10.23
C LEU A 99 -26.81 5.30 -11.70
N GLY A 100 -27.79 5.15 -12.61
CA GLY A 100 -27.51 4.76 -13.99
C GLY A 100 -26.77 3.41 -14.04
N ASP A 101 -25.69 3.32 -14.82
CA ASP A 101 -24.86 2.11 -14.97
C ASP A 101 -23.75 1.98 -13.91
N SER A 102 -23.79 2.82 -12.87
CA SER A 102 -22.76 2.90 -11.83
C SER A 102 -23.36 2.70 -10.44
N LYS A 103 -22.51 2.50 -9.44
CA LYS A 103 -22.91 2.41 -8.03
C LYS A 103 -22.46 3.63 -7.26
N VAL A 104 -23.30 4.06 -6.32
CA VAL A 104 -22.98 5.09 -5.32
C VAL A 104 -23.14 4.50 -3.92
N LEU A 105 -22.30 4.93 -2.99
CA LEU A 105 -22.42 4.56 -1.59
C LEU A 105 -23.24 5.62 -0.86
N ILE A 106 -24.37 5.20 -0.32
CA ILE A 106 -25.22 6.03 0.54
C ILE A 106 -24.89 5.70 1.98
N VAL A 107 -24.73 6.74 2.80
CA VAL A 107 -24.45 6.63 4.22
C VAL A 107 -25.41 7.51 4.99
N LYS A 108 -25.98 6.99 6.08
CA LYS A 108 -26.81 7.76 7.00
C LYS A 108 -26.12 7.82 8.36
N GLN A 109 -25.76 9.02 8.79
CA GLN A 109 -25.10 9.26 10.07
C GLN A 109 -25.42 10.67 10.58
N ASN A 110 -25.63 10.78 11.88
CA ASN A 110 -26.09 11.98 12.58
C ASN A 110 -27.38 12.55 11.95
N GLY A 111 -28.29 11.66 11.53
CA GLY A 111 -29.53 12.03 10.83
C GLY A 111 -29.36 12.61 9.42
N LYS A 112 -28.13 12.63 8.88
CA LYS A 112 -27.83 13.14 7.54
C LYS A 112 -27.54 12.00 6.58
N ILE A 113 -28.14 12.06 5.38
CA ILE A 113 -27.81 11.16 4.27
C ILE A 113 -26.78 11.81 3.36
N SER A 114 -25.67 11.11 3.13
CA SER A 114 -24.59 11.50 2.22
C SER A 114 -24.42 10.46 1.11
N ALA A 115 -23.95 10.89 -0.06
CA ALA A 115 -23.67 10.02 -1.20
C ALA A 115 -22.24 10.24 -1.69
N VAL A 116 -21.44 9.17 -1.73
CA VAL A 116 -20.03 9.22 -2.15
C VAL A 116 -19.72 8.10 -3.16
N GLY A 117 -18.53 8.15 -3.76
CA GLY A 117 -18.02 7.08 -4.62
C GLY A 117 -18.06 5.71 -3.92
N ALA A 118 -18.48 4.67 -4.65
CA ALA A 118 -18.70 3.34 -4.06
C ALA A 118 -17.40 2.53 -3.84
N LYS A 119 -16.30 2.92 -4.50
CA LYS A 119 -15.02 2.23 -4.41
C LYS A 119 -13.92 3.12 -3.80
N CYS A 120 -12.96 2.48 -3.16
CA CYS A 120 -11.73 3.13 -2.74
C CYS A 120 -10.92 3.55 -3.98
N SER A 121 -10.48 4.80 -4.03
CA SER A 121 -9.69 5.37 -5.13
C SER A 121 -8.27 4.78 -5.26
N HIS A 122 -7.78 4.04 -4.24
CA HIS A 122 -6.50 3.35 -4.29
C HIS A 122 -6.56 2.14 -5.24
N TYR A 123 -7.03 0.98 -4.77
CA TYR A 123 -7.13 -0.26 -5.57
C TYR A 123 -8.57 -0.75 -5.77
N GLY A 124 -9.58 0.11 -5.63
CA GLY A 124 -10.96 -0.20 -6.04
C GLY A 124 -11.78 -1.07 -5.09
N ALA A 125 -11.34 -1.25 -3.84
CA ALA A 125 -12.11 -1.97 -2.81
C ALA A 125 -13.52 -1.37 -2.66
N LEU A 126 -14.56 -2.21 -2.50
CA LEU A 126 -15.90 -1.72 -2.21
C LEU A 126 -15.92 -1.08 -0.81
N LEU A 127 -16.27 0.21 -0.72
CA LEU A 127 -16.27 0.93 0.56
C LEU A 127 -17.42 0.48 1.48
N SER A 128 -18.51 -0.05 0.91
CA SER A 128 -19.63 -0.63 1.67
C SER A 128 -19.23 -1.85 2.52
N THR A 129 -18.07 -2.46 2.27
CA THR A 129 -17.55 -3.56 3.10
C THR A 129 -16.42 -3.09 4.03
N GLY A 130 -16.19 -1.78 4.13
CA GLY A 130 -15.20 -1.16 4.99
C GLY A 130 -15.68 -0.93 6.42
N ALA A 131 -15.00 -0.04 7.13
CA ALA A 131 -15.41 0.41 8.45
C ALA A 131 -15.96 1.84 8.38
N LEU A 132 -17.17 2.05 8.89
CA LEU A 132 -17.75 3.38 9.07
C LEU A 132 -17.21 3.96 10.38
N GLY A 133 -16.50 5.09 10.29
CA GLY A 133 -16.10 5.89 11.45
C GLY A 133 -17.07 7.05 11.66
N ASP A 134 -16.70 8.02 12.50
CA ASP A 134 -17.45 9.28 12.63
C ASP A 134 -17.09 10.23 11.48
N GLY A 135 -18.05 10.51 10.60
CA GLY A 135 -17.90 11.42 9.47
C GLY A 135 -17.05 10.91 8.31
N ARG A 136 -16.58 9.65 8.35
CA ARG A 136 -15.66 9.08 7.34
C ARG A 136 -15.78 7.56 7.19
N ILE A 137 -15.24 7.03 6.10
CA ILE A 137 -15.20 5.58 5.83
C ILE A 137 -13.76 5.13 5.61
N ARG A 138 -13.36 4.04 6.27
CA ARG A 138 -12.09 3.36 6.08
C ARG A 138 -12.23 2.16 5.15
N CYS A 139 -11.36 2.12 4.14
CA CYS A 139 -11.22 1.03 3.19
C CYS A 139 -10.93 -0.31 3.91
N PRO A 140 -11.58 -1.41 3.53
CA PRO A 140 -11.35 -2.72 4.14
C PRO A 140 -10.00 -3.32 3.79
N TRP A 141 -9.41 -2.92 2.65
CA TRP A 141 -8.19 -3.53 2.16
C TRP A 141 -6.93 -2.83 2.67
N HIS A 142 -6.79 -1.53 2.41
CA HIS A 142 -5.49 -0.87 2.61
C HIS A 142 -5.53 0.21 3.68
N GLY A 143 -6.68 0.43 4.32
CA GLY A 143 -6.81 1.38 5.42
C GLY A 143 -6.99 2.85 5.00
N ALA A 144 -7.05 3.17 3.70
CA ALA A 144 -7.33 4.53 3.23
C ALA A 144 -8.69 5.03 3.74
N CYS A 145 -8.79 6.28 4.19
CA CYS A 145 -10.02 6.89 4.71
C CYS A 145 -10.50 8.06 3.86
N PHE A 146 -11.81 8.18 3.73
CA PHE A 146 -12.44 9.24 2.97
C PHE A 146 -13.53 9.93 3.79
N SER A 147 -13.52 11.26 3.76
CA SER A 147 -14.53 12.09 4.40
C SER A 147 -15.90 11.88 3.76
N LEU A 148 -16.95 11.69 4.56
CA LEU A 148 -18.33 11.66 4.06
C LEU A 148 -18.82 13.06 3.64
N ALA A 149 -18.20 14.11 4.16
CA ALA A 149 -18.63 15.48 3.90
C ALA A 149 -18.25 15.96 2.50
N ASN A 150 -17.09 15.54 1.99
CA ASN A 150 -16.55 16.04 0.72
C ASN A 150 -15.82 14.97 -0.11
N GLY A 151 -15.61 13.75 0.41
CA GLY A 151 -14.88 12.68 -0.27
C GLY A 151 -13.35 12.82 -0.26
N ASP A 152 -12.79 13.85 0.40
CA ASP A 152 -11.35 14.01 0.53
C ASP A 152 -10.72 12.83 1.26
N ILE A 153 -9.52 12.46 0.84
CA ILE A 153 -8.72 11.46 1.54
C ILE A 153 -8.24 12.04 2.88
N GLU A 154 -8.64 11.40 3.96
CA GLU A 154 -8.29 11.79 5.33
C GLU A 154 -7.11 10.99 5.86
N ASP A 155 -7.02 9.72 5.49
CA ASP A 155 -5.95 8.79 5.83
C ASP A 155 -5.59 7.94 4.61
N PHE A 156 -4.37 7.42 4.57
CA PHE A 156 -3.72 6.89 3.37
C PHE A 156 -3.68 5.35 3.40
N PRO A 157 -3.53 4.65 2.25
CA PRO A 157 -2.84 5.07 1.03
C PRO A 157 -3.68 5.59 -0.15
N GLY A 158 -2.99 6.21 -1.10
CA GLY A 158 -3.51 6.70 -2.38
C GLY A 158 -3.49 8.24 -2.48
N PRO A 159 -3.34 8.83 -3.67
CA PRO A 159 -3.29 10.29 -3.81
C PRO A 159 -4.67 10.92 -4.08
N ASP A 160 -5.66 10.13 -4.49
CA ASP A 160 -6.91 10.63 -5.04
C ASP A 160 -8.05 10.59 -4.01
N PRO A 161 -8.78 11.69 -3.80
CA PRO A 161 -10.11 11.66 -3.19
C PRO A 161 -11.13 10.83 -3.98
N ILE A 162 -12.23 10.49 -3.31
CA ILE A 162 -13.45 9.98 -3.97
C ILE A 162 -14.42 11.12 -4.29
N PRO A 163 -15.32 10.96 -5.28
CA PRO A 163 -16.39 11.90 -5.52
C PRO A 163 -17.39 11.94 -4.36
N CYS A 164 -17.96 13.13 -4.12
CA CYS A 164 -19.10 13.33 -3.22
C CYS A 164 -20.25 13.93 -4.04
N TYR A 165 -21.41 13.30 -4.01
CA TYR A 165 -22.54 13.62 -4.88
C TYR A 165 -23.57 14.47 -4.16
N GLN A 166 -24.37 15.21 -4.93
CA GLN A 166 -25.45 16.01 -4.35
C GLN A 166 -26.63 15.10 -3.99
N VAL A 167 -27.12 15.25 -2.76
CA VAL A 167 -28.28 14.51 -2.24
C VAL A 167 -29.44 15.48 -2.03
N LYS A 168 -30.64 15.09 -2.46
CA LYS A 168 -31.91 15.75 -2.12
C LYS A 168 -32.86 14.71 -1.57
N ILE A 169 -33.59 15.06 -0.51
CA ILE A 169 -34.64 14.23 0.05
C ILE A 169 -35.98 14.90 -0.26
N GLU A 170 -36.82 14.22 -1.04
CA GLU A 170 -38.13 14.72 -1.45
C GLU A 170 -39.17 13.63 -1.16
N GLN A 171 -40.16 13.92 -0.30
CA GLN A 171 -41.21 12.96 0.08
C GLN A 171 -40.67 11.61 0.59
N GLY A 172 -39.55 11.63 1.32
CA GLY A 172 -38.89 10.42 1.83
C GLY A 172 -38.07 9.64 0.79
N GLN A 173 -37.92 10.16 -0.43
CA GLN A 173 -37.07 9.59 -1.48
C GLN A 173 -35.71 10.27 -1.52
N VAL A 174 -34.65 9.48 -1.55
CA VAL A 174 -33.26 9.94 -1.67
C VAL A 174 -32.92 10.05 -3.15
N LYS A 175 -32.79 11.27 -3.64
CA LYS A 175 -32.38 11.58 -5.00
C LYS A 175 -30.91 11.98 -5.02
N VAL A 176 -30.12 11.36 -5.89
CA VAL A 176 -28.69 11.65 -6.06
C VAL A 176 -28.46 12.24 -7.45
N ARG A 177 -27.71 13.34 -7.49
CA ARG A 177 -27.21 13.96 -8.72
C ARG A 177 -25.68 13.83 -8.77
N ALA A 178 -25.17 13.21 -9.83
CA ALA A 178 -23.74 12.98 -10.04
C ALA A 178 -23.31 13.31 -11.47
N LYS A 179 -22.06 13.73 -11.65
CA LYS A 179 -21.47 13.93 -12.97
C LYS A 179 -21.03 12.58 -13.55
N LYS A 180 -21.38 12.29 -14.82
CA LYS A 180 -21.10 10.99 -15.46
C LYS A 180 -19.62 10.62 -15.42
N SER A 181 -18.71 11.58 -15.62
CA SER A 181 -17.27 11.33 -15.58
C SER A 181 -16.76 10.94 -14.19
N GLU A 182 -17.38 11.43 -13.13
CA GLU A 182 -17.02 11.09 -11.74
C GLU A 182 -17.50 9.69 -11.38
N LEU A 183 -18.69 9.29 -11.87
CA LEU A 183 -19.18 7.92 -11.73
C LEU A 183 -18.27 6.91 -12.43
N GLN A 184 -17.81 7.25 -13.64
CA GLN A 184 -16.93 6.39 -14.43
C GLN A 184 -15.52 6.23 -13.82
N SER A 185 -14.92 7.33 -13.36
CA SER A 185 -13.57 7.31 -12.79
C SER A 185 -13.55 6.89 -11.31
N ASN A 186 -14.63 7.14 -10.57
CA ASN A 186 -14.76 6.95 -9.12
C ASN A 186 -13.63 7.62 -8.31
N LYS A 187 -12.99 8.63 -8.88
CA LYS A 187 -11.92 9.38 -8.21
C LYS A 187 -11.84 10.78 -8.78
N ARG A 188 -11.25 11.68 -8.01
CA ARG A 188 -10.96 13.05 -8.46
C ARG A 188 -9.57 13.45 -7.99
N THR A 189 -9.01 14.47 -8.62
CA THR A 189 -7.83 15.16 -8.11
C THR A 189 -8.26 16.31 -7.21
N HIS A 190 -7.38 16.78 -6.33
CA HIS A 190 -7.64 18.00 -5.58
C HIS A 190 -7.71 19.21 -6.52
N VAL A 191 -8.45 20.25 -6.08
CA VAL A 191 -8.38 21.56 -6.72
C VAL A 191 -7.05 22.19 -6.32
N MET A 192 -6.24 22.55 -7.32
CA MET A 192 -4.88 23.06 -7.12
C MET A 192 -4.82 24.56 -7.28
N ALA A 193 -4.10 25.25 -6.38
CA ALA A 193 -3.72 26.63 -6.59
C ALA A 193 -2.79 26.76 -7.80
N LYS A 194 -2.90 27.87 -8.53
CA LYS A 194 -1.98 28.19 -9.62
C LYS A 194 -0.80 28.98 -9.10
N ARG A 195 0.37 28.76 -9.70
CA ARG A 195 1.57 29.56 -9.42
C ARG A 195 1.28 31.03 -9.72
N GLN A 196 1.72 31.92 -8.83
CA GLN A 196 1.64 33.37 -9.03
C GLN A 196 3.06 33.97 -9.08
N GLU A 197 3.31 34.85 -10.04
CA GLU A 197 4.64 35.43 -10.26
C GLU A 197 5.09 36.39 -9.15
N ASN A 198 4.14 36.93 -8.38
CA ASN A 198 4.40 37.84 -7.26
C ASN A 198 4.62 37.12 -5.92
N ASP A 199 4.48 35.79 -5.88
CA ASP A 199 4.82 34.98 -4.72
C ASP A 199 6.24 34.41 -4.87
N PHE A 200 7.21 35.14 -4.33
CA PHE A 200 8.64 34.83 -4.45
C PHE A 200 9.10 33.67 -3.54
N ARG A 201 8.20 33.14 -2.70
CA ARG A 201 8.55 32.05 -1.77
C ARG A 201 8.88 30.78 -2.54
N THR A 202 9.90 30.05 -2.08
CA THR A 202 10.33 28.76 -2.61
C THR A 202 10.24 27.69 -1.53
N TYR A 203 9.40 26.68 -1.76
CA TYR A 203 9.31 25.50 -0.90
C TYR A 203 9.98 24.32 -1.58
N ILE A 204 10.89 23.66 -0.85
CA ILE A 204 11.65 22.51 -1.35
C ILE A 204 11.12 21.22 -0.72
N VAL A 205 11.01 20.17 -1.54
CA VAL A 205 10.71 18.80 -1.11
C VAL A 205 11.90 17.91 -1.52
N VAL A 206 12.58 17.31 -0.55
CA VAL A 206 13.73 16.42 -0.81
C VAL A 206 13.29 14.97 -0.69
N GLY A 207 13.21 14.28 -1.81
CA GLY A 207 12.79 12.89 -1.94
C GLY A 207 11.56 12.74 -2.84
N GLY A 208 11.68 11.96 -3.93
CA GLY A 208 10.60 11.62 -4.85
C GLY A 208 9.77 10.40 -4.43
N GLY A 209 9.81 10.02 -3.15
CA GLY A 209 9.00 8.93 -2.60
C GLY A 209 7.53 9.33 -2.39
N PRO A 210 6.69 8.40 -1.88
CA PRO A 210 5.26 8.66 -1.67
C PRO A 210 5.00 9.84 -0.72
N SER A 211 5.87 10.05 0.27
CA SER A 211 5.76 11.17 1.20
C SER A 211 6.00 12.53 0.53
N GLY A 212 7.09 12.65 -0.24
CA GLY A 212 7.41 13.88 -0.96
C GLY A 212 6.40 14.21 -2.06
N ALA A 213 5.94 13.20 -2.80
CA ALA A 213 4.91 13.38 -3.84
C ALA A 213 3.60 13.95 -3.26
N ILE A 214 3.12 13.39 -2.15
CA ILE A 214 1.90 13.86 -1.48
C ILE A 214 2.11 15.25 -0.86
N CYS A 215 3.31 15.55 -0.34
CA CYS A 215 3.63 16.90 0.13
C CYS A 215 3.55 17.93 -1.00
N ALA A 216 4.25 17.70 -2.11
CA ALA A 216 4.28 18.62 -3.25
C ALA A 216 2.87 18.87 -3.82
N GLU A 217 2.06 17.82 -3.96
CA GLU A 217 0.66 17.93 -4.37
C GLU A 217 -0.18 18.73 -3.36
N ASN A 218 -0.05 18.43 -2.06
CA ASN A 218 -0.82 19.12 -1.04
C ASN A 218 -0.41 20.58 -0.84
N LEU A 219 0.84 20.97 -1.11
CA LEU A 219 1.22 22.38 -1.10
C LEU A 219 0.35 23.17 -2.08
N ARG A 220 0.15 22.67 -3.31
CA ARG A 220 -0.77 23.28 -4.28
C ARG A 220 -2.22 23.18 -3.85
N ALA A 221 -2.66 22.02 -3.38
CA ALA A 221 -4.04 21.81 -2.93
C ALA A 221 -4.44 22.69 -1.74
N LYS A 222 -3.47 23.11 -0.93
CA LYS A 222 -3.64 23.93 0.28
C LYS A 222 -3.35 25.41 0.06
N GLY A 223 -3.25 25.84 -1.19
CA GLY A 223 -3.23 27.26 -1.54
C GLY A 223 -1.85 27.88 -1.71
N PHE A 224 -0.76 27.11 -1.68
CA PHE A 224 0.57 27.67 -1.90
C PHE A 224 0.77 28.05 -3.38
N THR A 225 1.04 29.33 -3.63
CA THR A 225 1.17 29.92 -4.96
C THR A 225 2.61 30.17 -5.41
N GLY A 226 3.59 30.01 -4.51
CA GLY A 226 5.02 30.20 -4.80
C GLY A 226 5.64 29.03 -5.57
N ARG A 227 6.97 29.01 -5.65
CA ARG A 227 7.74 27.97 -6.36
C ARG A 227 7.83 26.68 -5.53
N ILE A 228 7.57 25.52 -6.14
CA ILE A 228 7.77 24.21 -5.52
C ILE A 228 8.83 23.47 -6.33
N VAL A 229 9.86 22.97 -5.64
CA VAL A 229 10.92 22.14 -6.23
C VAL A 229 11.01 20.82 -5.47
N MET A 230 10.75 19.71 -6.17
CA MET A 230 10.94 18.35 -5.67
C MET A 230 12.25 17.78 -6.22
N ILE A 231 13.16 17.37 -5.34
CA ILE A 231 14.48 16.84 -5.67
C ILE A 231 14.47 15.33 -5.44
N THR A 232 14.90 14.54 -6.42
CA THR A 232 14.95 13.08 -6.26
C THR A 232 16.16 12.46 -6.96
N ASN A 233 16.81 11.52 -6.29
CA ASN A 233 17.93 10.78 -6.85
C ASN A 233 17.49 9.78 -7.93
N GLU A 234 16.24 9.34 -7.88
CA GLU A 234 15.71 8.36 -8.84
C GLU A 234 15.51 9.00 -10.22
N SER A 235 15.66 8.18 -11.27
CA SER A 235 15.55 8.61 -12.66
C SER A 235 14.10 8.69 -13.16
N VAL A 236 13.15 8.25 -12.33
CA VAL A 236 11.72 8.16 -12.62
C VAL A 236 10.89 9.05 -11.69
N LEU A 237 9.70 9.44 -12.16
CA LEU A 237 8.73 10.18 -11.35
C LEU A 237 8.24 9.34 -10.16
N PRO A 238 7.68 9.97 -9.10
CA PRO A 238 7.16 9.25 -7.95
C PRO A 238 6.16 8.16 -8.31
N TYR A 239 6.32 6.98 -7.68
CA TYR A 239 5.56 5.78 -8.02
C TYR A 239 5.17 4.97 -6.77
N ASP A 240 4.28 4.00 -6.99
CA ASP A 240 3.72 3.09 -5.99
C ASP A 240 4.71 1.96 -5.64
N ARG A 241 5.65 2.25 -4.74
CA ARG A 241 6.72 1.34 -4.32
C ARG A 241 6.25 -0.04 -3.82
N PRO A 242 5.14 -0.20 -3.08
CA PRO A 242 4.59 -1.50 -2.71
C PRO A 242 4.33 -2.48 -3.86
N LYS A 243 4.20 -2.00 -5.10
CA LYS A 243 4.05 -2.86 -6.28
C LYS A 243 5.35 -3.57 -6.68
N LEU A 244 6.51 -2.99 -6.38
CA LEU A 244 7.80 -3.49 -6.87
C LEU A 244 8.14 -4.90 -6.37
N SER A 245 7.75 -5.26 -5.16
CA SER A 245 7.97 -6.61 -4.62
C SER A 245 6.91 -7.64 -5.04
N LYS A 246 5.88 -7.21 -5.79
CA LYS A 246 4.75 -8.05 -6.21
C LYS A 246 4.68 -8.21 -7.73
N ILE A 247 5.19 -7.23 -8.47
CA ILE A 247 5.23 -7.16 -9.92
C ILE A 247 6.58 -6.53 -10.30
N MET A 248 7.67 -7.30 -10.19
CA MET A 248 9.02 -6.77 -10.44
C MET A 248 9.24 -6.38 -11.91
N ASP A 249 8.48 -6.97 -12.83
CA ASP A 249 8.44 -6.70 -14.28
C ASP A 249 7.54 -5.51 -14.66
N ALA A 250 7.02 -4.77 -13.67
CA ALA A 250 6.13 -3.65 -13.93
C ALA A 250 6.84 -2.55 -14.74
N ASN A 251 6.19 -2.07 -15.81
CA ASN A 251 6.64 -0.87 -16.50
C ASN A 251 6.53 0.36 -15.57
N ALA A 252 7.56 1.21 -15.55
CA ALA A 252 7.61 2.44 -14.74
C ALA A 252 6.33 3.29 -14.85
N ASP A 253 5.83 3.51 -16.07
CA ASP A 253 4.66 4.34 -16.33
C ASP A 253 3.39 3.77 -15.67
N SER A 254 3.30 2.45 -15.52
CA SER A 254 2.14 1.77 -14.95
C SER A 254 2.05 1.86 -13.41
N VAL A 255 3.15 2.27 -12.77
CA VAL A 255 3.25 2.39 -11.32
C VAL A 255 3.39 3.82 -10.84
N LEU A 256 3.51 4.81 -11.73
CA LEU A 256 3.56 6.23 -11.36
C LEU A 256 2.32 6.66 -10.56
N LEU A 257 2.52 7.52 -9.56
CA LEU A 257 1.42 8.15 -8.81
C LEU A 257 0.73 9.25 -9.61
N ARG A 258 1.53 9.97 -10.41
CA ARG A 258 1.11 11.09 -11.25
C ARG A 258 1.92 11.05 -12.56
N THR A 259 1.30 11.51 -13.64
CA THR A 259 1.99 11.68 -14.92
C THR A 259 2.88 12.92 -14.91
N GLN A 260 3.82 13.03 -15.85
CA GLN A 260 4.60 14.25 -16.05
C GLN A 260 3.69 15.48 -16.24
N GLN A 261 2.65 15.34 -17.06
CA GLN A 261 1.68 16.40 -17.33
C GLN A 261 1.04 16.96 -16.06
N PHE A 262 0.77 16.12 -15.06
CA PHE A 262 0.21 16.58 -13.79
C PHE A 262 1.15 17.53 -13.04
N TYR A 263 2.46 17.25 -13.01
CA TYR A 263 3.43 18.11 -12.36
C TYR A 263 3.58 19.44 -13.13
N ASP A 264 3.60 19.37 -14.46
CA ASP A 264 3.69 20.54 -15.34
C ASP A 264 2.46 21.46 -15.17
N ASP A 265 1.24 20.89 -15.23
CA ASP A 265 -0.04 21.61 -15.10
C ASP A 265 -0.20 22.35 -13.76
N ASN A 266 0.50 21.86 -12.73
CA ASN A 266 0.49 22.39 -11.38
C ASN A 266 1.77 23.13 -11.00
N SER A 267 2.67 23.36 -11.97
CA SER A 267 3.92 24.08 -11.79
C SER A 267 4.73 23.56 -10.59
N ILE A 268 4.90 22.24 -10.54
CA ILE A 268 5.75 21.54 -9.57
C ILE A 268 7.00 21.10 -10.33
N GLU A 269 8.15 21.68 -10.00
CA GLU A 269 9.41 21.33 -10.64
C GLU A 269 9.93 20.02 -10.05
N VAL A 270 10.21 19.02 -10.90
CA VAL A 270 10.75 17.73 -10.45
C VAL A 270 12.16 17.57 -11.01
N MET A 271 13.16 17.62 -10.13
CA MET A 271 14.56 17.41 -10.46
C MET A 271 14.92 15.94 -10.26
N LEU A 272 14.80 15.16 -11.34
CA LEU A 272 15.18 13.75 -11.40
C LEU A 272 16.71 13.59 -11.39
N SER A 273 17.19 12.39 -11.02
CA SER A 273 18.62 12.04 -10.99
C SER A 273 19.50 13.07 -10.28
N THR A 274 18.94 13.73 -9.26
CA THR A 274 19.58 14.81 -8.52
C THR A 274 19.45 14.55 -7.02
N SER A 275 20.58 14.42 -6.33
CA SER A 275 20.63 14.21 -4.89
C SER A 275 20.89 15.51 -4.15
N ALA A 276 20.40 15.61 -2.91
CA ALA A 276 20.88 16.62 -1.97
C ALA A 276 22.26 16.21 -1.43
N SER A 277 23.25 17.08 -1.54
CA SER A 277 24.62 16.85 -1.08
C SER A 277 24.88 17.44 0.31
N SER A 278 24.30 18.60 0.61
CA SER A 278 24.34 19.19 1.95
C SER A 278 23.19 20.16 2.16
N LEU A 279 22.79 20.36 3.43
CA LEU A 279 21.83 21.38 3.84
C LEU A 279 22.52 22.41 4.75
N ASP A 280 22.44 23.69 4.37
CA ASP A 280 22.80 24.84 5.20
C ASP A 280 21.52 25.48 5.72
N ALA A 281 21.15 25.12 6.95
CA ALA A 281 19.93 25.62 7.57
C ALA A 281 20.01 27.08 8.00
N GLU A 282 21.21 27.58 8.30
CA GLU A 282 21.43 28.97 8.73
C GLU A 282 21.19 29.93 7.56
N ASN A 283 21.76 29.62 6.40
CA ASN A 283 21.58 30.41 5.18
C ASN A 283 20.33 30.01 4.37
N LYS A 284 19.56 29.02 4.85
CA LYS A 284 18.41 28.40 4.17
C LYS A 284 18.70 28.02 2.72
N GLU A 285 19.76 27.24 2.52
CA GLU A 285 20.23 26.82 1.20
C GLU A 285 20.50 25.32 1.16
N ILE A 286 20.09 24.65 0.09
CA ILE A 286 20.45 23.26 -0.20
C ILE A 286 21.42 23.19 -1.37
N LEU A 287 22.50 22.43 -1.22
CA LEU A 287 23.45 22.09 -2.27
C LEU A 287 23.07 20.75 -2.89
N LEU A 288 23.04 20.71 -4.21
CA LEU A 288 22.67 19.52 -4.99
C LEU A 288 23.89 18.85 -5.62
N SER A 289 23.76 17.57 -5.98
CA SER A 289 24.82 16.75 -6.59
C SER A 289 25.31 17.27 -7.94
N ASN A 290 24.51 18.09 -8.62
CA ASN A 290 24.86 18.76 -9.87
C ASN A 290 25.48 20.16 -9.65
N GLY A 291 25.81 20.52 -8.41
CA GLY A 291 26.47 21.78 -8.04
C GLY A 291 25.53 22.97 -7.89
N TYR A 292 24.23 22.83 -8.20
CA TYR A 292 23.27 23.90 -7.99
C TYR A 292 22.99 24.11 -6.51
N LYS A 293 22.78 25.39 -6.16
CA LYS A 293 22.36 25.85 -4.84
C LYS A 293 20.97 26.46 -4.96
N ILE A 294 20.06 26.03 -4.10
CA ILE A 294 18.68 26.55 -4.09
C ILE A 294 18.38 27.10 -2.69
N LYS A 295 18.02 28.38 -2.64
CA LYS A 295 17.47 29.01 -1.43
C LYS A 295 16.03 28.59 -1.21
N TYR A 296 15.64 28.42 0.04
CA TYR A 296 14.28 28.06 0.41
C TYR A 296 13.71 28.96 1.52
N ASP A 297 12.40 29.08 1.52
CA ASP A 297 11.66 29.65 2.64
C ASP A 297 11.30 28.56 3.65
N LYS A 298 10.87 27.40 3.14
CA LYS A 298 10.63 26.15 3.88
C LYS A 298 11.13 24.93 3.11
N ILE A 299 11.55 23.89 3.84
CA ILE A 299 12.02 22.63 3.26
C ILE A 299 11.40 21.42 3.97
N TYR A 300 10.97 20.44 3.19
CA TYR A 300 10.49 19.15 3.67
C TYR A 300 11.44 18.03 3.25
N ILE A 301 11.96 17.28 4.23
CA ILE A 301 12.90 16.19 4.02
C ILE A 301 12.16 14.86 4.10
N ALA A 302 12.09 14.16 2.97
CA ALA A 302 11.37 12.89 2.79
C ALA A 302 12.25 11.85 2.06
N THR A 303 13.53 11.79 2.44
CA THR A 303 14.57 11.00 1.73
C THR A 303 14.48 9.49 1.97
N GLY A 304 13.63 9.06 2.90
CA GLY A 304 13.35 7.66 3.17
C GLY A 304 14.59 6.85 3.53
N ALA A 305 14.54 5.55 3.23
CA ALA A 305 15.64 4.63 3.51
C ALA A 305 16.19 3.96 2.23
N SER A 306 17.43 3.49 2.31
CA SER A 306 18.10 2.62 1.35
C SER A 306 18.15 1.19 1.87
N ALA A 307 18.05 0.18 0.99
CA ALA A 307 18.21 -1.22 1.39
C ALA A 307 19.66 -1.51 1.82
N ARG A 308 19.83 -2.29 2.89
CA ARG A 308 21.16 -2.68 3.38
C ARG A 308 21.70 -3.84 2.56
N LYS A 309 22.96 -3.74 2.19
CA LYS A 309 23.76 -4.85 1.66
C LYS A 309 24.72 -5.33 2.77
N LEU A 310 24.79 -6.64 3.01
CA LEU A 310 25.77 -7.16 3.96
C LEU A 310 27.17 -7.12 3.35
N SER A 311 28.13 -6.62 4.13
CA SER A 311 29.54 -6.70 3.80
C SER A 311 30.09 -8.05 4.24
N ILE A 312 30.02 -9.05 3.35
CA ILE A 312 30.55 -10.40 3.55
C ILE A 312 31.44 -10.77 2.36
N PRO A 313 32.42 -11.67 2.51
CA PRO A 313 33.28 -12.07 1.40
C PRO A 313 32.45 -12.50 0.17
N GLY A 314 32.73 -11.88 -0.98
CA GLY A 314 32.00 -12.10 -2.23
C GLY A 314 30.70 -11.30 -2.39
N SER A 315 30.36 -10.37 -1.48
CA SER A 315 29.15 -9.54 -1.61
C SER A 315 29.12 -8.65 -2.85
N ASP A 316 30.24 -8.50 -3.54
CA ASP A 316 30.44 -7.49 -4.58
C ASP A 316 30.23 -8.09 -6.00
N LEU A 317 29.88 -9.38 -6.07
CA LEU A 317 29.53 -10.06 -7.32
C LEU A 317 28.29 -9.45 -7.98
N LYS A 318 28.19 -9.60 -9.30
CA LYS A 318 27.27 -8.82 -10.16
C LYS A 318 25.79 -9.09 -9.93
N ASN A 319 25.43 -10.34 -9.64
CA ASN A 319 24.05 -10.85 -9.50
C ASN A 319 23.62 -10.99 -8.03
N ILE A 320 24.08 -10.06 -7.20
CA ILE A 320 23.65 -9.89 -5.82
C ILE A 320 22.86 -8.59 -5.74
N PHE A 321 21.57 -8.73 -5.48
CA PHE A 321 20.62 -7.63 -5.52
C PHE A 321 20.09 -7.29 -4.14
N VAL A 322 19.60 -6.06 -4.02
CA VAL A 322 18.63 -5.64 -3.01
C VAL A 322 17.33 -5.34 -3.73
N LEU A 323 16.25 -5.03 -3.00
CA LEU A 323 14.99 -4.61 -3.60
C LEU A 323 14.47 -3.35 -2.92
N ARG A 324 14.66 -2.20 -3.57
CA ARG A 324 14.14 -0.90 -3.12
C ARG A 324 13.62 -0.05 -4.26
N SER A 325 14.38 0.10 -5.35
CA SER A 325 14.01 0.94 -6.50
C SER A 325 13.39 0.12 -7.63
N ILE A 326 12.85 0.79 -8.64
CA ILE A 326 12.32 0.10 -9.83
C ILE A 326 13.44 -0.57 -10.63
N GLU A 327 14.62 0.06 -10.66
CA GLU A 327 15.81 -0.50 -11.29
C GLU A 327 16.26 -1.79 -10.58
N ASP A 328 16.18 -1.84 -9.25
CA ASP A 328 16.43 -3.09 -8.49
C ASP A 328 15.45 -4.20 -8.90
N ALA A 329 14.16 -3.86 -9.04
CA ALA A 329 13.12 -4.82 -9.38
C ALA A 329 13.33 -5.40 -10.80
N HIS A 330 13.60 -4.55 -11.79
CA HIS A 330 13.92 -4.99 -13.15
C HIS A 330 15.20 -5.82 -13.19
N ALA A 331 16.26 -5.38 -12.49
CA ALA A 331 17.51 -6.11 -12.45
C ALA A 331 17.36 -7.52 -11.85
N ILE A 332 16.45 -7.71 -10.88
CA ILE A 332 16.11 -9.05 -10.36
C ILE A 332 15.34 -9.85 -11.40
N ASP A 333 14.27 -9.30 -11.97
CA ASP A 333 13.40 -10.03 -12.91
C ASP A 333 14.17 -10.50 -14.16
N GLU A 334 15.12 -9.69 -14.65
CA GLU A 334 16.00 -10.04 -15.78
C GLU A 334 16.91 -11.25 -15.53
N GLN A 335 17.13 -11.65 -14.27
CA GLN A 335 17.94 -12.83 -13.93
C GLN A 335 17.11 -14.10 -13.72
N LEU A 336 15.77 -13.99 -13.74
CA LEU A 336 14.90 -15.13 -13.52
C LEU A 336 14.76 -15.95 -14.81
N GLY A 337 14.92 -17.26 -14.67
CA GLY A 337 14.75 -18.22 -15.76
C GLY A 337 14.52 -19.61 -15.19
N GLU A 338 13.96 -20.51 -15.99
CA GLU A 338 13.48 -21.83 -15.54
C GLU A 338 14.56 -22.67 -14.84
N GLU A 339 15.85 -22.48 -15.14
CA GLU A 339 16.97 -23.22 -14.53
C GLU A 339 17.62 -22.48 -13.33
N THR A 340 17.21 -21.24 -13.05
CA THR A 340 17.83 -20.36 -12.05
C THR A 340 17.57 -20.84 -10.63
N HIS A 341 18.60 -20.83 -9.78
CA HIS A 341 18.49 -21.06 -8.34
C HIS A 341 18.55 -19.73 -7.60
N VAL A 342 17.45 -19.30 -7.01
CA VAL A 342 17.35 -18.03 -6.28
C VAL A 342 17.49 -18.26 -4.78
N ALA A 343 18.49 -17.62 -4.17
CA ALA A 343 18.63 -17.53 -2.74
C ALA A 343 18.16 -16.15 -2.24
N ILE A 344 17.44 -16.12 -1.12
CA ILE A 344 16.93 -14.89 -0.51
C ILE A 344 17.41 -14.82 0.92
N LEU A 345 18.17 -13.78 1.26
CA LEU A 345 18.63 -13.56 2.63
C LEU A 345 17.71 -12.57 3.34
N GLY A 346 16.89 -13.07 4.25
CA GLY A 346 15.97 -12.27 5.05
C GLY A 346 14.54 -12.77 4.99
N VAL A 347 13.94 -12.97 6.17
CA VAL A 347 12.62 -13.57 6.36
C VAL A 347 11.56 -12.54 6.77
N SER A 348 11.74 -11.28 6.38
CA SER A 348 10.77 -10.20 6.60
C SER A 348 9.96 -9.93 5.32
N PHE A 349 9.07 -8.94 5.34
CA PHE A 349 8.07 -8.67 4.29
C PHE A 349 8.66 -8.68 2.87
N ILE A 350 9.68 -7.88 2.59
CA ILE A 350 10.27 -7.79 1.25
C ILE A 350 10.90 -9.10 0.79
N GLY A 351 11.59 -9.82 1.68
CA GLY A 351 12.19 -11.12 1.36
C GLY A 351 11.13 -12.17 1.05
N MET A 352 10.06 -12.22 1.85
CA MET A 352 8.94 -13.15 1.65
C MET A 352 8.13 -12.80 0.39
N GLU A 353 7.89 -11.52 0.10
CA GLU A 353 7.23 -11.10 -1.14
C GLU A 353 8.10 -11.42 -2.37
N ALA A 354 9.41 -11.19 -2.31
CA ALA A 354 10.34 -11.57 -3.38
C ALA A 354 10.37 -13.09 -3.61
N ALA A 355 10.34 -13.89 -2.54
CA ALA A 355 10.25 -15.34 -2.64
C ALA A 355 8.97 -15.76 -3.37
N ALA A 356 7.82 -15.17 -2.99
CA ALA A 356 6.54 -15.45 -3.63
C ALA A 356 6.52 -15.04 -5.12
N TYR A 357 7.21 -13.95 -5.49
CA TYR A 357 7.34 -13.52 -6.88
C TYR A 357 8.17 -14.49 -7.73
N CYS A 358 9.26 -15.04 -7.18
CA CYS A 358 10.17 -15.92 -7.91
C CYS A 358 9.59 -17.32 -8.17
N VAL A 359 8.67 -17.79 -7.32
CA VAL A 359 8.04 -19.11 -7.47
C VAL A 359 7.38 -19.25 -8.85
N LYS A 360 7.59 -20.40 -9.50
CA LYS A 360 7.16 -20.73 -10.88
C LYS A 360 7.86 -19.94 -12.01
N LYS A 361 8.80 -19.05 -11.69
CA LYS A 361 9.69 -18.41 -12.68
C LYS A 361 11.09 -19.04 -12.73
N VAL A 362 11.43 -19.84 -11.72
CA VAL A 362 12.78 -20.36 -11.49
C VAL A 362 12.75 -21.81 -11.02
N GLU A 363 13.88 -22.52 -11.11
CA GLU A 363 14.03 -23.92 -10.71
C GLU A 363 13.82 -24.09 -9.19
N LYS A 364 14.47 -23.22 -8.40
CA LYS A 364 14.45 -23.34 -6.94
C LYS A 364 14.52 -21.99 -6.24
N VAL A 365 13.66 -21.81 -5.24
CA VAL A 365 13.71 -20.68 -4.30
C VAL A 365 14.10 -21.20 -2.92
N THR A 366 15.14 -20.59 -2.32
CA THR A 366 15.56 -20.88 -0.94
C THR A 366 15.66 -19.59 -0.13
N VAL A 367 14.89 -19.50 0.95
CA VAL A 367 14.90 -18.36 1.88
C VAL A 367 15.77 -18.70 3.10
N ILE A 368 16.70 -17.82 3.42
CA ILE A 368 17.67 -17.97 4.49
C ILE A 368 17.34 -16.94 5.58
N GLY A 369 17.18 -17.42 6.81
CA GLY A 369 16.85 -16.58 7.96
C GLY A 369 17.66 -16.95 9.19
N ARG A 370 18.10 -15.93 9.94
CA ARG A 370 18.69 -16.12 11.28
C ARG A 370 17.65 -16.44 12.35
N ASP A 371 16.39 -16.22 12.01
CA ASP A 371 15.25 -16.40 12.90
C ASP A 371 14.73 -17.83 12.77
N ALA A 372 13.97 -18.29 13.77
CA ALA A 372 13.35 -19.61 13.74
C ALA A 372 12.12 -19.67 12.84
N TYR A 373 11.44 -18.54 12.63
CA TYR A 373 10.25 -18.38 11.80
C TYR A 373 10.25 -17.01 11.08
N PRO A 374 9.60 -16.87 9.92
CA PRO A 374 9.50 -15.61 9.20
C PRO A 374 8.53 -14.63 9.85
N LEU A 375 8.62 -13.36 9.44
CA LEU A 375 7.63 -12.31 9.74
C LEU A 375 7.32 -12.18 11.24
N ARG A 376 8.37 -12.04 12.07
CA ARG A 376 8.28 -11.88 13.54
C ARG A 376 7.23 -10.87 14.02
N ALA A 377 6.94 -9.85 13.22
CA ALA A 377 5.89 -8.87 13.50
C ALA A 377 4.50 -9.50 13.73
N PHE A 378 4.24 -10.69 13.17
CA PHE A 378 2.96 -11.38 13.34
C PHE A 378 2.89 -12.30 14.56
N GLY A 379 4.03 -12.59 15.21
CA GLY A 379 4.13 -13.59 16.28
C GLY A 379 4.51 -14.97 15.76
N GLN A 380 4.90 -15.85 16.68
CA GLN A 380 5.48 -17.17 16.36
C GLN A 380 4.51 -18.06 15.58
N GLU A 381 3.32 -18.32 16.13
CA GLU A 381 2.35 -19.26 15.54
C GLU A 381 1.95 -18.85 14.10
N VAL A 382 1.72 -17.55 13.86
CA VAL A 382 1.40 -17.04 12.52
C VAL A 382 2.62 -17.13 11.59
N GLY A 383 3.81 -16.84 12.09
CA GLY A 383 5.06 -16.95 11.33
C GLY A 383 5.37 -18.38 10.91
N GLU A 384 5.22 -19.35 11.81
CA GLU A 384 5.39 -20.77 11.54
C GLU A 384 4.38 -21.26 10.51
N ARG A 385 3.09 -20.93 10.68
CA ARG A 385 2.07 -21.27 9.69
C ARG A 385 2.35 -20.66 8.31
N LEU A 386 2.83 -19.41 8.27
CA LEU A 386 3.23 -18.76 7.01
C LEU A 386 4.44 -19.44 6.38
N MET A 387 5.38 -19.97 7.17
CA MET A 387 6.50 -20.75 6.66
C MET A 387 6.02 -22.03 5.98
N GLU A 388 5.18 -22.81 6.66
CA GLU A 388 4.56 -24.01 6.09
C GLU A 388 3.79 -23.70 4.81
N TYR A 389 3.01 -22.61 4.81
CA TYR A 389 2.28 -22.17 3.63
C TYR A 389 3.19 -21.83 2.44
N PHE A 390 4.41 -21.35 2.69
CA PHE A 390 5.42 -21.12 1.65
C PHE A 390 6.07 -22.42 1.18
N GLU A 391 6.32 -23.38 2.08
CA GLU A 391 6.81 -24.71 1.75
C GLU A 391 5.81 -25.48 0.88
N GLU A 392 4.51 -25.35 1.14
CA GLU A 392 3.42 -25.83 0.26
C GLU A 392 3.42 -25.19 -1.14
N LYS A 393 4.20 -24.12 -1.35
CA LYS A 393 4.39 -23.41 -2.63
C LYS A 393 5.80 -23.59 -3.17
N ASP A 394 6.47 -24.67 -2.78
CA ASP A 394 7.79 -25.09 -3.26
C ASP A 394 8.94 -24.12 -2.87
N VAL A 395 8.75 -23.32 -1.81
CA VAL A 395 9.82 -22.50 -1.22
C VAL A 395 10.56 -23.32 -0.18
N ASN A 396 11.89 -23.32 -0.25
CA ASN A 396 12.75 -24.00 0.73
C ASN A 396 13.21 -23.00 1.79
N PHE A 397 13.36 -23.43 3.03
CA PHE A 397 13.88 -22.58 4.10
C PHE A 397 15.17 -23.13 4.71
N MET A 398 16.09 -22.21 5.03
CA MET A 398 17.27 -22.46 5.86
C MET A 398 17.22 -21.49 7.06
N MET A 399 16.50 -21.91 8.09
CA MET A 399 16.25 -21.13 9.30
C MET A 399 17.37 -21.29 10.33
N ASN A 400 17.46 -20.35 11.28
CA ASN A 400 18.55 -20.26 12.26
C ASN A 400 19.95 -20.29 11.62
N ASN A 401 20.09 -19.78 10.39
CA ASN A 401 21.30 -19.85 9.61
C ASN A 401 21.63 -18.51 8.94
N GLY A 402 22.80 -18.42 8.32
CA GLY A 402 23.24 -17.25 7.58
C GLY A 402 24.39 -17.58 6.62
N ILE A 403 24.70 -16.62 5.76
CA ILE A 403 25.75 -16.74 4.76
C ILE A 403 27.08 -16.29 5.38
N LYS A 404 28.09 -17.16 5.32
CA LYS A 404 29.46 -16.88 5.75
C LYS A 404 30.30 -16.29 4.62
N GLU A 405 30.16 -16.82 3.41
CA GLU A 405 30.91 -16.43 2.21
C GLU A 405 30.08 -16.70 0.96
N ILE A 406 30.15 -15.81 -0.02
CA ILE A 406 29.56 -15.97 -1.34
C ILE A 406 30.67 -16.35 -2.31
N VAL A 407 30.52 -17.51 -2.95
CA VAL A 407 31.51 -18.06 -3.88
C VAL A 407 31.12 -17.65 -5.30
N GLY A 408 32.06 -17.07 -6.03
CA GLY A 408 31.86 -16.63 -7.41
C GLY A 408 32.34 -17.63 -8.48
N ASN A 409 31.80 -17.49 -9.68
CA ASN A 409 32.34 -18.03 -10.92
C ASN A 409 33.44 -17.11 -11.47
N ASP A 410 34.18 -17.59 -12.49
CA ASP A 410 35.24 -16.83 -13.15
C ASP A 410 34.75 -15.53 -13.85
N ASP A 411 33.46 -15.47 -14.19
CA ASP A 411 32.81 -14.31 -14.82
C ASP A 411 32.35 -13.21 -13.84
N GLY A 412 32.55 -13.44 -12.53
CA GLY A 412 32.15 -12.53 -11.45
C GLY A 412 30.68 -12.63 -11.03
N THR A 413 30.00 -13.72 -11.36
CA THR A 413 28.64 -14.05 -10.88
C THR A 413 28.69 -15.03 -9.71
N ILE A 414 27.61 -15.12 -8.92
CA ILE A 414 27.46 -16.11 -7.85
C ILE A 414 27.41 -17.54 -8.41
N LYS A 415 28.06 -18.46 -7.71
CA LYS A 415 28.02 -19.91 -7.92
C LYS A 415 27.30 -20.62 -6.78
N SER A 416 27.64 -20.24 -5.56
CA SER A 416 27.16 -20.89 -4.35
C SER A 416 27.35 -20.01 -3.10
N LEU A 417 26.69 -20.43 -2.02
CA LEU A 417 26.72 -19.79 -0.72
C LEU A 417 27.27 -20.78 0.31
N LYS A 418 28.38 -20.42 0.98
CA LYS A 418 28.85 -21.15 2.15
C LYS A 418 28.13 -20.64 3.38
N MET A 419 27.50 -21.55 4.10
CA MET A 419 26.66 -21.26 5.25
C MET A 419 27.48 -21.32 6.56
N PHE A 420 26.95 -20.74 7.64
CA PHE A 420 27.63 -20.80 8.95
C PHE A 420 27.67 -22.19 9.56
N ASP A 421 26.73 -23.07 9.20
CA ASP A 421 26.72 -24.49 9.62
C ASP A 421 27.69 -25.37 8.80
N GLY A 422 28.41 -24.80 7.84
CA GLY A 422 29.37 -25.49 6.98
C GLY A 422 28.77 -26.10 5.72
N SER A 423 27.45 -26.05 5.52
CA SER A 423 26.81 -26.47 4.28
C SER A 423 27.09 -25.48 3.14
N GLU A 424 26.88 -25.94 1.90
CA GLU A 424 27.00 -25.13 0.69
C GLU A 424 25.71 -25.22 -0.12
N LEU A 425 25.15 -24.07 -0.49
CA LEU A 425 23.92 -23.95 -1.27
C LEU A 425 24.25 -23.40 -2.67
N LYS A 426 23.87 -24.14 -3.72
CA LYS A 426 23.92 -23.61 -5.09
C LYS A 426 22.97 -22.41 -5.22
N ALA A 427 23.45 -21.31 -5.78
CA ALA A 427 22.65 -20.14 -6.07
C ALA A 427 23.21 -19.41 -7.30
N ASP A 428 22.33 -19.05 -8.22
CA ASP A 428 22.62 -18.27 -9.42
C ASP A 428 22.18 -16.80 -9.24
N VAL A 429 21.35 -16.50 -8.24
CA VAL A 429 20.94 -15.15 -7.85
C VAL A 429 20.83 -15.08 -6.33
N LEU A 430 21.29 -13.97 -5.73
CA LEU A 430 21.07 -13.67 -4.31
C LEU A 430 20.32 -12.34 -4.15
N ILE A 431 19.18 -12.38 -3.46
CA ILE A 431 18.42 -11.17 -3.07
C ILE A 431 18.59 -10.93 -1.57
N MET A 432 19.11 -9.77 -1.19
CA MET A 432 19.32 -9.37 0.22
C MET A 432 18.17 -8.50 0.73
N GLY A 433 17.36 -9.05 1.63
CA GLY A 433 16.27 -8.40 2.36
C GLY A 433 16.61 -8.18 3.84
N VAL A 434 17.78 -7.64 4.15
CA VAL A 434 18.33 -7.58 5.53
C VAL A 434 18.04 -6.26 6.26
N GLY A 435 17.02 -5.52 5.84
CA GLY A 435 16.60 -4.24 6.42
C GLY A 435 17.18 -3.02 5.69
N THR A 436 17.04 -1.84 6.29
CA THR A 436 17.31 -0.55 5.63
C THR A 436 18.18 0.37 6.48
N THR A 437 18.74 1.41 5.85
CA THR A 437 19.46 2.53 6.49
C THR A 437 18.82 3.84 6.05
N PHE A 438 18.61 4.77 6.99
CA PHE A 438 18.00 6.08 6.68
C PHE A 438 18.94 7.00 5.91
N ASN A 439 18.40 7.73 4.94
CA ASN A 439 19.15 8.62 4.04
C ASN A 439 19.31 10.01 4.65
N THR A 440 20.09 10.13 5.73
CA THR A 440 20.28 11.38 6.51
C THR A 440 21.71 11.93 6.48
N GLU A 441 22.61 11.31 5.71
CA GLU A 441 24.04 11.67 5.65
C GLU A 441 24.28 13.15 5.31
N PHE A 442 23.55 13.70 4.34
CA PHE A 442 23.69 15.09 3.89
C PHE A 442 23.32 16.15 4.95
N LEU A 443 22.79 15.71 6.10
CA LEU A 443 22.34 16.58 7.19
C LEU A 443 23.35 16.72 8.34
N LYS A 444 24.46 15.97 8.34
CA LYS A 444 25.42 15.93 9.47
C LYS A 444 25.91 17.29 9.97
N ASN A 445 26.00 18.28 9.07
CA ASN A 445 26.47 19.64 9.39
C ASN A 445 25.36 20.71 9.28
N SER A 446 24.10 20.30 9.21
CA SER A 446 22.96 21.21 9.04
C SER A 446 22.42 21.79 10.36
N GLY A 447 22.88 21.28 11.51
CA GLY A 447 22.32 21.60 12.82
C GLY A 447 21.04 20.80 13.18
N ILE A 448 20.49 20.00 12.26
CA ILE A 448 19.41 19.06 12.56
C ILE A 448 19.95 17.94 13.44
N ALA A 449 19.24 17.63 14.53
CA ALA A 449 19.57 16.52 15.41
C ALA A 449 19.24 15.18 14.73
N ILE A 450 20.25 14.33 14.54
CA ILE A 450 20.11 12.98 13.97
C ILE A 450 20.29 11.97 15.10
N ASN A 451 19.32 11.07 15.25
CA ASN A 451 19.36 10.02 16.25
C ASN A 451 20.41 8.95 15.93
N SER A 452 20.77 8.13 16.91
CA SER A 452 21.77 7.05 16.74
C SER A 452 21.40 6.01 15.69
N ASN A 453 20.10 5.78 15.45
CA ASN A 453 19.58 4.92 14.39
C ASN A 453 19.45 5.64 13.03
N GLY A 454 19.84 6.92 12.94
CA GLY A 454 19.78 7.75 11.74
C GLY A 454 18.44 8.46 11.50
N SER A 455 17.43 8.27 12.36
CA SER A 455 16.13 8.95 12.24
C SER A 455 16.21 10.40 12.72
N ILE A 456 15.17 11.18 12.46
CA ILE A 456 15.07 12.59 12.86
C ILE A 456 13.79 12.80 13.66
N ASP A 457 13.93 13.39 14.84
CA ASP A 457 12.81 13.72 15.71
C ASP A 457 11.92 14.81 15.13
N THR A 458 10.60 14.64 15.33
CA THR A 458 9.62 15.65 14.96
C THR A 458 8.64 15.96 16.07
N ASN A 459 8.10 17.19 16.05
CA ASN A 459 6.88 17.49 16.79
C ASN A 459 5.63 16.95 16.05
N LYS A 460 4.45 17.11 16.64
CA LYS A 460 3.16 16.70 16.05
C LYS A 460 2.79 17.42 14.74
N TYR A 461 3.55 18.44 14.34
CA TYR A 461 3.39 19.19 13.10
C TYR A 461 4.44 18.81 12.03
N LEU A 462 5.28 17.81 12.33
CA LEU A 462 6.40 17.32 11.51
C LEU A 462 7.58 18.30 11.38
N GLU A 463 7.69 19.26 12.29
CA GLU A 463 8.83 20.17 12.35
C GLU A 463 9.99 19.54 13.11
N THR A 464 11.20 19.79 12.63
CA THR A 464 12.45 19.41 13.30
C THR A 464 12.81 20.41 14.41
N ASN A 465 14.01 20.27 15.00
CA ASN A 465 14.57 21.27 15.91
C ASN A 465 14.96 22.60 15.22
N ILE A 466 14.97 22.63 13.89
CA ILE A 466 15.29 23.82 13.10
C ILE A 466 13.99 24.42 12.53
N PRO A 467 13.73 25.73 12.72
CA PRO A 467 12.57 26.40 12.14
C PRO A 467 12.50 26.25 10.62
N ASP A 468 11.29 26.13 10.07
CA ASP A 468 11.01 26.00 8.64
C ASP A 468 11.57 24.72 7.97
N VAL A 469 12.12 23.80 8.76
CA VAL A 469 12.58 22.48 8.31
C VAL A 469 11.66 21.40 8.86
N TYR A 470 11.01 20.69 7.94
CA TYR A 470 10.07 19.61 8.21
C TYR A 470 10.67 18.28 7.76
N VAL A 471 10.25 17.16 8.36
CA VAL A 471 10.72 15.82 7.96
C VAL A 471 9.59 14.81 8.03
N GLY A 472 9.60 13.82 7.13
CA GLY A 472 8.56 12.79 7.07
C GLY A 472 8.96 11.56 6.26
N GLY A 473 8.02 10.65 6.05
CA GLY A 473 8.30 9.32 5.54
C GLY A 473 9.12 8.48 6.52
N ASP A 474 9.86 7.50 6.00
CA ASP A 474 10.55 6.46 6.80
C ASP A 474 11.54 7.03 7.84
N ILE A 475 12.14 8.20 7.58
CA ILE A 475 13.19 8.79 8.44
C ILE A 475 12.65 9.55 9.65
N ALA A 476 11.35 9.89 9.65
CA ALA A 476 10.78 10.70 10.71
C ALA A 476 10.45 9.84 11.92
N ASN A 477 11.14 10.12 13.03
CA ASN A 477 10.76 9.66 14.35
C ASN A 477 9.59 10.54 14.85
N ALA A 478 8.38 10.15 14.48
CA ALA A 478 7.18 10.97 14.64
C ALA A 478 6.29 10.47 15.78
N PRO A 479 5.51 11.35 16.45
CA PRO A 479 4.60 10.95 17.52
C PRO A 479 3.55 9.92 17.05
N LEU A 480 3.29 8.93 17.90
CA LEU A 480 2.22 7.95 17.68
C LEU A 480 0.94 8.38 18.39
N LEU A 481 -0.19 8.27 17.70
CA LEU A 481 -1.50 8.64 18.22
C LEU A 481 -1.80 7.92 19.55
N ASN A 482 -2.33 8.67 20.53
CA ASN A 482 -2.68 8.18 21.87
C ASN A 482 -1.49 7.59 22.66
N THR A 483 -0.26 8.01 22.36
CA THR A 483 0.93 7.62 23.13
C THR A 483 1.88 8.81 23.33
N GLU A 484 2.78 8.71 24.30
CA GLU A 484 3.89 9.65 24.49
C GLU A 484 5.13 9.26 23.66
N HIS A 485 5.03 8.20 22.85
CA HIS A 485 6.15 7.63 22.12
C HIS A 485 6.25 8.22 20.71
N ARG A 486 7.47 8.20 20.19
CA ARG A 486 7.78 8.43 18.78
C ARG A 486 8.36 7.16 18.19
N GLU A 487 8.10 6.93 16.91
CA GLU A 487 8.77 5.85 16.19
C GLU A 487 9.01 6.24 14.73
N ALA A 488 10.11 5.71 14.16
CA ALA A 488 10.38 5.78 12.74
C ALA A 488 9.83 4.53 12.04
N ILE A 489 8.66 4.67 11.41
CA ILE A 489 7.90 3.54 10.85
C ILE A 489 7.92 3.59 9.32
N GLY A 490 8.43 2.53 8.69
CA GLY A 490 8.49 2.35 7.23
C GLY A 490 7.17 1.86 6.61
N HIS A 491 6.06 2.55 6.86
CA HIS A 491 4.75 2.22 6.28
C HIS A 491 4.38 3.18 5.15
N TYR A 492 3.94 2.63 4.01
CA TYR A 492 3.63 3.41 2.81
C TYR A 492 2.53 4.46 3.04
N GLY A 493 1.40 4.08 3.66
CA GLY A 493 0.31 5.01 3.96
C GLY A 493 0.72 6.10 4.95
N LEU A 494 1.44 5.73 6.02
CA LEU A 494 1.94 6.68 7.00
C LEU A 494 2.88 7.72 6.37
N ALA A 495 3.77 7.28 5.47
CA ALA A 495 4.66 8.18 4.74
C ALA A 495 3.87 9.22 3.91
N GLN A 496 2.80 8.81 3.25
CA GLN A 496 1.90 9.74 2.53
C GLN A 496 1.21 10.71 3.49
N TYR A 497 0.73 10.22 4.63
CA TYR A 497 0.11 11.07 5.65
C TYR A 497 1.10 12.10 6.21
N HIS A 498 2.36 11.72 6.43
CA HIS A 498 3.42 12.67 6.78
C HIS A 498 3.53 13.79 5.74
N GLY A 499 3.48 13.46 4.45
CA GLY A 499 3.55 14.44 3.36
C GLY A 499 2.42 15.47 3.41
N LYS A 500 1.19 14.99 3.63
CA LYS A 500 -0.01 15.84 3.76
C LYS A 500 0.10 16.80 4.95
N ILE A 501 0.46 16.28 6.13
CA ILE A 501 0.56 17.07 7.36
C ILE A 501 1.67 18.13 7.23
N ALA A 502 2.84 17.75 6.71
CA ALA A 502 3.92 18.69 6.47
C ALA A 502 3.49 19.82 5.52
N ALA A 503 2.82 19.49 4.40
CA ALA A 503 2.35 20.51 3.46
C ALA A 503 1.34 21.49 4.09
N MET A 504 0.38 21.00 4.88
CA MET A 504 -0.58 21.82 5.61
C MET A 504 0.11 22.78 6.59
N ASN A 505 1.12 22.31 7.31
CA ASN A 505 1.87 23.11 8.29
C ASN A 505 2.87 24.08 7.64
N MET A 506 3.48 23.69 6.52
CA MET A 506 4.23 24.61 5.67
C MET A 506 3.34 25.76 5.17
N CYS A 507 2.05 25.52 4.93
CA CYS A 507 1.05 26.54 4.60
C CYS A 507 0.44 27.27 5.81
N GLY A 508 0.85 26.96 7.04
CA GLY A 508 0.46 27.66 8.26
C GLY A 508 -0.84 27.17 8.94
N MET A 509 -1.35 26.00 8.57
CA MET A 509 -2.64 25.49 9.08
C MET A 509 -2.60 24.93 10.51
N LYS A 510 -1.41 24.57 11.05
CA LYS A 510 -1.22 23.95 12.38
C LYS A 510 -2.06 22.68 12.58
N GLU A 511 -2.01 21.78 11.61
CA GLU A 511 -2.66 20.47 11.63
C GLU A 511 -1.77 19.42 12.32
N GLU A 512 -2.34 18.69 13.29
CA GLU A 512 -1.62 17.66 14.03
C GLU A 512 -1.62 16.31 13.29
N LEU A 513 -0.51 15.58 13.40
CA LEU A 513 -0.41 14.20 12.97
C LEU A 513 -1.33 13.29 13.82
N LYS A 514 -2.44 12.82 13.24
CA LYS A 514 -3.43 11.94 13.89
C LYS A 514 -3.78 10.73 13.05
N THR A 515 -2.92 9.71 13.07
CA THR A 515 -3.17 8.45 12.35
C THR A 515 -2.80 7.24 13.19
N VAL A 516 -3.52 6.14 12.93
CA VAL A 516 -3.16 4.81 13.42
C VAL A 516 -2.33 4.16 12.31
N PRO A 517 -1.06 3.76 12.57
CA PRO A 517 -0.26 3.11 11.55
C PRO A 517 -0.99 1.91 10.96
N TYR A 518 -1.05 1.83 9.63
CA TYR A 518 -1.75 0.76 8.91
C TYR A 518 -0.87 0.27 7.76
N PHE A 519 -0.79 -1.04 7.57
CA PHE A 519 -0.16 -1.63 6.39
C PHE A 519 -0.82 -2.96 6.00
N TRP A 520 -0.39 -3.48 4.85
CA TRP A 520 -0.78 -4.79 4.37
C TRP A 520 0.40 -5.49 3.71
N THR A 521 0.31 -6.81 3.62
CA THR A 521 1.20 -7.65 2.81
C THR A 521 0.36 -8.66 2.04
N MET A 522 0.82 -9.06 0.86
CA MET A 522 0.17 -10.10 0.06
C MET A 522 1.16 -11.21 -0.23
N LEU A 523 0.81 -12.44 0.17
CA LEU A 523 1.66 -13.61 0.09
C LEU A 523 0.87 -14.74 -0.58
N PHE A 524 1.22 -15.11 -1.81
CA PHE A 524 0.49 -16.10 -2.64
C PHE A 524 -1.04 -15.90 -2.70
N GLY A 525 -1.50 -14.65 -2.78
CA GLY A 525 -2.92 -14.30 -2.84
C GLY A 525 -3.63 -14.26 -1.48
N LYS A 526 -2.97 -14.63 -0.38
CA LYS A 526 -3.45 -14.34 0.97
C LYS A 526 -2.99 -12.94 1.37
N SER A 527 -3.93 -12.10 1.81
CA SER A 527 -3.62 -10.75 2.26
C SER A 527 -3.74 -10.65 3.77
N ILE A 528 -2.70 -10.16 4.42
CA ILE A 528 -2.70 -9.85 5.84
C ILE A 528 -2.76 -8.34 6.00
N ARG A 529 -3.69 -7.86 6.83
CA ARG A 529 -3.85 -6.46 7.21
C ARG A 529 -3.29 -6.26 8.60
N TYR A 530 -2.77 -5.07 8.90
CA TYR A 530 -2.25 -4.74 10.22
C TYR A 530 -2.52 -3.28 10.54
N ALA A 531 -3.02 -3.00 11.75
CA ALA A 531 -3.21 -1.66 12.28
C ALA A 531 -2.67 -1.54 13.71
N GLY A 532 -2.17 -0.35 14.06
CA GLY A 532 -1.54 -0.06 15.34
C GLY A 532 -0.02 -0.22 15.28
N HIS A 533 0.62 -0.06 16.43
CA HIS A 533 2.06 -0.21 16.57
C HIS A 533 2.45 -0.39 18.04
N GLY A 534 3.50 -1.16 18.29
CA GLY A 534 4.16 -1.22 19.59
C GLY A 534 4.64 -2.63 19.92
N ARG A 535 5.20 -2.78 21.12
CA ARG A 535 5.72 -4.06 21.61
C ARG A 535 4.65 -4.80 22.41
N ALA A 536 4.19 -5.92 21.87
CA ALA A 536 3.28 -6.81 22.57
C ALA A 536 3.99 -7.59 23.69
N SER A 537 3.32 -7.76 24.81
CA SER A 537 3.67 -8.72 25.88
C SER A 537 2.84 -9.99 25.80
N GLU A 538 1.65 -9.91 25.21
CA GLU A 538 0.73 -11.03 25.02
C GLU A 538 0.13 -10.95 23.62
N ILE A 539 -0.02 -12.11 22.99
CA ILE A 539 -0.66 -12.25 21.68
C ILE A 539 -1.83 -13.22 21.86
N LYS A 540 -3.00 -12.85 21.36
CA LYS A 540 -4.18 -13.71 21.29
C LYS A 540 -4.59 -13.89 19.83
N ILE A 541 -4.74 -15.13 19.39
CA ILE A 541 -5.17 -15.47 18.03
C ILE A 541 -6.59 -16.02 18.10
N GLU A 542 -7.45 -15.53 17.21
CA GLU A 542 -8.84 -15.97 17.07
C GLU A 542 -9.12 -16.36 15.62
N GLY A 543 -9.67 -17.56 15.42
CA GLY A 543 -9.96 -18.12 14.09
C GLY A 543 -9.09 -19.34 13.75
N ASP A 544 -8.92 -19.59 12.46
CA ASP A 544 -8.27 -20.78 11.92
C ASP A 544 -6.97 -20.40 11.20
N LEU A 545 -5.84 -20.84 11.74
CA LEU A 545 -4.52 -20.62 11.14
C LEU A 545 -4.30 -21.49 9.89
N GLU A 546 -4.79 -22.73 9.89
CA GLU A 546 -4.64 -23.66 8.77
C GLU A 546 -5.29 -23.10 7.49
N GLU A 547 -6.53 -22.62 7.63
CA GLU A 547 -7.31 -22.01 6.55
C GLU A 547 -6.89 -20.56 6.22
N MET A 548 -5.97 -19.99 7.01
CA MET A 548 -5.54 -18.59 6.93
C MET A 548 -6.73 -17.62 7.08
N GLN A 549 -7.58 -17.88 8.08
CA GLN A 549 -8.77 -17.12 8.44
C GLN A 549 -8.75 -16.74 9.93
N PHE A 550 -7.94 -15.75 10.28
CA PHE A 550 -7.66 -15.42 11.68
C PHE A 550 -7.57 -13.91 11.93
N VAL A 551 -7.67 -13.55 13.21
CA VAL A 551 -7.40 -12.23 13.77
C VAL A 551 -6.37 -12.38 14.90
N VAL A 552 -5.40 -11.48 14.95
CA VAL A 552 -4.37 -11.44 15.99
C VAL A 552 -4.54 -10.16 16.78
N PHE A 553 -4.68 -10.27 18.09
CA PHE A 553 -4.71 -9.17 19.04
C PHE A 553 -3.34 -9.07 19.73
N TYR A 554 -2.68 -7.92 19.59
CA TYR A 554 -1.40 -7.64 20.23
C TYR A 554 -1.65 -6.77 21.47
N MET A 555 -1.37 -7.30 22.66
CA MET A 555 -1.63 -6.63 23.92
C MET A 555 -0.33 -6.22 24.62
N ASN A 556 -0.33 -5.05 25.26
CA ASN A 556 0.76 -4.62 26.13
C ASN A 556 0.60 -5.17 27.56
N ASN A 557 1.56 -4.86 28.45
CA ASN A 557 1.57 -5.36 29.83
C ASN A 557 0.36 -4.90 30.67
N GLU A 558 -0.35 -3.85 30.25
CA GLU A 558 -1.56 -3.34 30.91
C GLU A 558 -2.83 -4.01 30.37
N GLY A 559 -2.71 -4.96 29.45
CA GLY A 559 -3.84 -5.61 28.79
C GLY A 559 -4.54 -4.72 27.75
N LYS A 560 -3.93 -3.62 27.29
CA LYS A 560 -4.48 -2.82 26.17
C LYS A 560 -4.10 -3.46 24.84
N VAL A 561 -5.05 -3.58 23.93
CA VAL A 561 -4.80 -3.98 22.53
C VAL A 561 -4.16 -2.79 21.80
N ILE A 562 -2.88 -2.90 21.50
CA ILE A 562 -2.06 -1.85 20.89
C ILE A 562 -1.90 -2.02 19.37
N ALA A 563 -2.17 -3.21 18.87
CA ALA A 563 -2.22 -3.50 17.44
C ALA A 563 -3.15 -4.69 17.14
N MET A 564 -3.54 -4.81 15.88
CA MET A 564 -4.35 -5.91 15.37
C MET A 564 -3.90 -6.31 13.97
N ALA A 565 -3.84 -7.62 13.71
CA ALA A 565 -3.66 -8.16 12.37
C ALA A 565 -4.82 -9.08 11.98
N SER A 566 -5.05 -9.26 10.68
CA SER A 566 -6.02 -10.25 10.21
C SER A 566 -5.70 -10.79 8.84
N CYS A 567 -6.05 -12.06 8.60
CA CYS A 567 -6.09 -12.68 7.28
C CYS A 567 -7.50 -13.16 6.99
N SER A 568 -8.09 -12.75 5.85
CA SER A 568 -9.45 -13.15 5.42
C SER A 568 -10.57 -12.88 6.44
N ARG A 569 -10.44 -11.82 7.25
CA ARG A 569 -11.42 -11.43 8.30
C ARG A 569 -11.76 -9.93 8.24
N ASP A 570 -11.73 -9.36 7.04
CA ASP A 570 -12.08 -7.96 6.82
C ASP A 570 -13.56 -7.69 7.23
N PRO A 571 -13.89 -6.49 7.74
CA PRO A 571 -13.04 -5.30 7.88
C PRO A 571 -12.46 -5.10 9.29
N ILE A 572 -12.26 -6.16 10.08
CA ILE A 572 -11.97 -6.05 11.53
C ILE A 572 -10.79 -5.14 11.88
N VAL A 573 -9.71 -5.18 11.10
CA VAL A 573 -8.52 -4.32 11.31
C VAL A 573 -8.81 -2.86 10.98
N SER A 574 -9.64 -2.60 9.97
CA SER A 574 -10.10 -1.24 9.65
C SER A 574 -11.08 -0.72 10.72
N GLN A 575 -11.92 -1.58 11.29
CA GLN A 575 -12.76 -1.23 12.44
C GLN A 575 -11.90 -0.88 13.65
N PHE A 576 -10.85 -1.65 13.93
CA PHE A 576 -9.93 -1.37 15.04
C PHE A 576 -9.21 -0.04 14.85
N ALA A 577 -8.73 0.25 13.64
CA ALA A 577 -8.11 1.53 13.32
C ALA A 577 -9.06 2.71 13.55
N GLU A 578 -10.33 2.60 13.13
CA GLU A 578 -11.34 3.63 13.43
C GLU A 578 -11.61 3.74 14.93
N TYR A 579 -11.76 2.62 15.64
CA TYR A 579 -12.00 2.58 17.07
C TYR A 579 -10.91 3.33 17.85
N THR A 580 -9.64 3.02 17.57
CA THR A 580 -8.48 3.70 18.16
C THR A 580 -8.40 5.17 17.75
N SER A 581 -8.73 5.51 16.50
CA SER A 581 -8.68 6.89 16.03
C SER A 581 -9.67 7.82 16.71
N MET A 582 -10.78 7.26 17.22
CA MET A 582 -11.78 7.98 18.03
C MET A 582 -11.38 8.07 19.51
N GLY A 583 -10.17 7.65 19.87
CA GLY A 583 -9.67 7.66 21.26
C GLY A 583 -10.22 6.53 22.13
N LYS A 584 -10.94 5.57 21.54
CA LYS A 584 -11.42 4.40 22.27
C LYS A 584 -10.28 3.38 22.44
N ILE A 585 -10.27 2.68 23.58
CA ILE A 585 -9.23 1.72 23.95
C ILE A 585 -9.89 0.36 24.08
N LEU A 586 -9.39 -0.62 23.31
CA LEU A 586 -9.81 -2.02 23.43
C LEU A 586 -8.90 -2.71 24.45
N THR A 587 -9.47 -3.43 25.40
CA THR A 587 -8.73 -4.12 26.46
C THR A 587 -8.89 -5.63 26.38
N LYS A 588 -8.05 -6.36 27.12
CA LYS A 588 -8.14 -7.81 27.27
C LYS A 588 -9.52 -8.25 27.77
N ALA A 589 -10.07 -7.54 28.75
CA ALA A 589 -11.40 -7.82 29.29
C ALA A 589 -12.50 -7.71 28.22
N ASP A 590 -12.38 -6.76 27.30
CA ASP A 590 -13.35 -6.59 26.21
C ASP A 590 -13.35 -7.75 25.21
N ILE A 591 -12.22 -8.44 25.05
CA ILE A 591 -12.03 -9.51 24.07
C ILE A 591 -12.00 -10.92 24.66
N GLU A 592 -12.17 -11.07 25.98
CA GLU A 592 -12.17 -12.38 26.64
C GLU A 592 -13.47 -13.16 26.42
N SER A 593 -14.63 -12.50 26.53
CA SER A 593 -15.94 -13.14 26.42
C SER A 593 -16.50 -13.15 24.99
N ASP A 594 -16.39 -12.02 24.28
CA ASP A 594 -16.76 -11.88 22.86
C ASP A 594 -15.65 -11.08 22.16
N PRO A 595 -14.66 -11.74 21.54
CA PRO A 595 -13.51 -11.09 20.90
C PRO A 595 -13.87 -10.01 19.87
N PHE A 596 -15.10 -10.05 19.33
CA PHE A 596 -15.56 -9.14 18.28
C PHE A 596 -16.78 -8.31 18.71
N GLY A 597 -17.23 -8.41 19.97
CA GLY A 597 -18.43 -7.72 20.46
C GLY A 597 -18.30 -6.20 20.43
N TRP A 598 -17.08 -5.68 20.59
CA TRP A 598 -16.75 -4.25 20.51
C TRP A 598 -17.10 -3.62 19.16
N THR A 599 -17.13 -4.39 18.07
CA THR A 599 -17.47 -3.89 16.73
C THR A 599 -18.90 -3.36 16.63
N LYS A 600 -19.81 -3.87 17.47
CA LYS A 600 -21.20 -3.41 17.54
C LYS A 600 -21.33 -2.06 18.25
N LYS A 601 -20.33 -1.69 19.05
CA LYS A 601 -20.26 -0.47 19.87
C LYS A 601 -19.39 0.62 19.24
N MET A 602 -19.12 0.51 17.94
CA MET A 602 -18.32 1.48 17.20
C MET A 602 -18.90 2.90 17.30
N HIS A 603 -20.24 3.02 17.31
CA HIS A 603 -20.98 4.28 17.32
C HIS A 603 -21.76 4.56 18.63
N GLU A 604 -21.56 3.72 19.66
CA GLU A 604 -21.98 3.99 21.06
C GLU A 604 -20.92 4.85 21.75
#